data_AF-A0A8J5JVW4-F1
#
_entry.id   AF-A0A8J5JVW4-F1
#
_cell.length_a   1.000
_cell.length_b   1.000
_cell.length_c   1.000
_cell.angle_alpha   90.00
_cell.angle_beta   90.00
_cell.angle_gamma   90.00
#
_symmetry.space_group_name_H-M   'P 1'
#
loop_
_entity.id
_entity.type
_entity.pdbx_description
1 polymer ?
#
loop_
_entity_poly.entity_id
_entity_poly.type
_entity_poly.pdbx_seq_one_letter_code
_entity_poly.pdbx_strand_id
1 'polypeptide(L)'
;MNYLMLLTSANVIKYIHLLLDILHCLGCLSAQFQHRQSNVSVIMTEIQASIDLLNKYLTSPGPSLRKILEGDTTIFQGEKLSNRNNAFMAARYDILTYLITSLKKRYNDMASTVLQNSWILDFKLWPAEYTGNGGFRDTAVGALALSLEKTLREAEVDPTKLEDEWDVLKCYLYKMSKISPVSKLSWQQINESYREKCGSFLHLVDLLLSIPTSPADVERSFNQVKLIKFLDRLAQSSHR
;
A
#
# COMPACT_ATOMS: atom_id res chain seq x y z
N MET A 1 11.82 -17.57 -38.04
CA MET A 1 11.13 -16.42 -37.42
C MET A 1 12.13 -15.26 -37.40
N ASN A 2 11.88 -14.18 -38.15
CA ASN A 2 12.89 -13.17 -38.44
C ASN A 2 12.89 -12.07 -37.35
N TYR A 3 13.63 -12.28 -36.26
CA TYR A 3 13.67 -11.38 -35.09
C TYR A 3 14.03 -9.92 -35.44
N LEU A 4 14.84 -9.73 -36.48
CA LEU A 4 15.21 -8.41 -37.00
C LEU A 4 13.99 -7.62 -37.51
N MET A 5 13.04 -8.25 -38.21
CA MET A 5 11.82 -7.58 -38.66
C MET A 5 10.94 -7.11 -37.48
N LEU A 6 10.96 -7.84 -36.37
CA LEU A 6 10.22 -7.51 -35.16
C LEU A 6 10.82 -6.29 -34.45
N LEU A 7 12.15 -6.21 -34.38
CA LEU A 7 12.88 -5.11 -33.74
C LEU A 7 12.87 -3.82 -34.58
N THR A 8 12.74 -3.91 -35.91
CA THR A 8 12.57 -2.74 -36.80
C THR A 8 11.13 -2.23 -36.88
N SER A 9 10.18 -2.85 -36.18
CA SER A 9 8.76 -2.45 -36.21
C SER A 9 8.52 -1.25 -35.28
N ALA A 10 7.96 -0.18 -35.83
CA ALA A 10 7.63 1.03 -35.06
C ALA A 10 6.68 0.73 -33.89
N ASN A 11 5.74 -0.19 -34.09
CA ASN A 11 4.78 -0.57 -33.08
C ASN A 11 5.43 -1.37 -31.94
N VAL A 12 6.36 -2.27 -32.25
CA VAL A 12 7.06 -3.07 -31.24
C VAL A 12 7.88 -2.18 -30.32
N ILE A 13 8.62 -1.22 -30.89
CA ILE A 13 9.39 -0.24 -30.10
C ILE A 13 8.46 0.57 -29.20
N LYS A 14 7.36 1.10 -29.73
CA LYS A 14 6.37 1.82 -28.92
C LYS A 14 5.82 0.97 -27.77
N TYR A 15 5.55 -0.33 -27.98
CA TYR A 15 5.13 -1.24 -26.92
C TYR A 15 6.22 -1.47 -25.87
N ILE A 16 7.47 -1.67 -26.27
CA ILE A 16 8.59 -1.85 -25.33
C ILE A 16 8.70 -0.61 -24.43
N HIS A 17 8.64 0.59 -25.01
CA HIS A 17 8.71 1.82 -24.24
C HIS A 17 7.48 2.05 -23.34
N LEU A 18 6.28 1.67 -23.79
CA LEU A 18 5.09 1.63 -22.93
C LEU A 18 5.28 0.65 -21.76
N LEU A 19 5.82 -0.55 -22.01
CA LEU A 19 6.07 -1.55 -20.99
C LEU A 19 7.13 -1.08 -19.98
N LEU A 20 8.16 -0.36 -20.41
CA LEU A 20 9.15 0.24 -19.51
C LEU A 20 8.50 1.24 -18.55
N ASP A 21 7.60 2.10 -19.06
CA ASP A 21 6.88 3.06 -18.22
C ASP A 21 5.95 2.37 -17.21
N ILE A 22 5.25 1.32 -17.63
CA ILE A 22 4.40 0.49 -16.76
C ILE A 22 5.25 -0.24 -15.71
N LEU A 23 6.35 -0.87 -16.13
CA LEU A 23 7.23 -1.65 -15.26
C LEU A 23 7.86 -0.77 -14.18
N HIS A 24 8.23 0.47 -14.52
CA HIS A 24 8.72 1.42 -13.52
C HIS A 24 7.69 1.69 -12.42
N CYS A 25 6.45 2.00 -12.80
CA CYS A 25 5.34 2.20 -11.86
C CYS A 25 5.11 0.97 -10.97
N LEU A 26 4.99 -0.22 -11.58
CA LEU A 26 4.78 -1.47 -10.84
C LEU A 26 6.00 -1.85 -9.98
N GLY A 27 7.20 -1.48 -10.40
CA GLY A 27 8.43 -1.69 -9.65
C GLY A 27 8.47 -0.88 -8.36
N CYS A 28 8.08 0.40 -8.40
CA CYS A 28 7.92 1.24 -7.21
C CYS A 28 6.90 0.65 -6.25
N LEU A 29 5.73 0.26 -6.75
CA LEU A 29 4.69 -0.38 -5.96
C LEU A 29 5.20 -1.67 -5.30
N SER A 30 5.86 -2.54 -6.08
CA SER A 30 6.41 -3.80 -5.57
C SER A 30 7.45 -3.59 -4.47
N ALA A 31 8.31 -2.56 -4.61
CA ALA A 31 9.29 -2.23 -3.58
C ALA A 31 8.61 -1.86 -2.25
N GLN A 32 7.52 -1.08 -2.28
CA GLN A 32 6.78 -0.74 -1.06
C GLN A 32 6.15 -1.96 -0.38
N PHE A 33 5.60 -2.90 -1.16
CA PHE A 33 5.09 -4.17 -0.64
C PHE A 33 6.19 -5.06 -0.02
N GLN A 34 7.45 -4.86 -0.41
CA GLN A 34 8.57 -5.65 0.11
C GLN A 34 9.19 -5.05 1.38
N HIS A 35 8.94 -3.77 1.67
CA HIS A 35 9.48 -3.08 2.85
C HIS A 35 8.87 -3.62 4.16
N ARG A 36 9.75 -4.03 5.09
CA ARG A 36 9.39 -4.67 6.38
C ARG A 36 8.61 -3.80 7.37
N GLN A 37 8.51 -2.50 7.13
CA GLN A 37 7.87 -1.54 8.02
C GLN A 37 6.72 -0.78 7.35
N SER A 38 6.28 -1.24 6.17
CA SER A 38 5.18 -0.60 5.47
C SER A 38 3.89 -0.82 6.26
N ASN A 39 3.34 0.26 6.81
CA ASN A 39 1.98 0.25 7.32
C ASN A 39 1.02 0.08 6.12
N VAL A 40 -0.12 -0.58 6.38
CA VAL A 40 -1.26 -0.64 5.45
C VAL A 40 -1.58 0.71 4.84
N SER A 41 -1.58 1.78 5.63
CA SER A 41 -1.85 3.15 5.16
C SER A 41 -0.89 3.62 4.06
N VAL A 42 0.39 3.26 4.19
CA VAL A 42 1.45 3.59 3.22
C VAL A 42 1.25 2.78 1.94
N ILE A 43 0.94 1.48 2.06
CA ILE A 43 0.68 0.60 0.91
C ILE A 43 -0.56 1.08 0.14
N MET A 44 -1.63 1.46 0.84
CA MET A 44 -2.84 2.01 0.23
C MET A 44 -2.57 3.30 -0.55
N THR A 45 -1.75 4.18 0.05
CA THR A 45 -1.34 5.44 -0.59
C THR A 45 -0.51 5.18 -1.85
N GLU A 46 0.40 4.20 -1.81
CA GLU A 46 1.23 3.84 -2.98
C GLU A 46 0.40 3.20 -4.10
N ILE A 47 -0.57 2.34 -3.78
CA ILE A 47 -1.48 1.76 -4.78
C ILE A 47 -2.27 2.89 -5.47
N GLN A 48 -2.80 3.84 -4.69
CA GLN A 48 -3.54 4.97 -5.23
C GLN A 48 -2.64 5.85 -6.11
N ALA A 49 -1.42 6.17 -5.66
CA ALA A 49 -0.44 6.91 -6.45
C ALA A 49 -0.09 6.20 -7.77
N SER A 50 0.03 4.86 -7.74
CA SER A 50 0.27 4.04 -8.93
C SER A 50 -0.91 4.09 -9.90
N ILE A 51 -2.15 4.01 -9.40
CA ILE A 51 -3.37 4.16 -10.20
C ILE A 51 -3.42 5.54 -10.86
N ASP A 52 -3.11 6.60 -10.11
CA ASP A 52 -3.12 7.98 -10.62
C ASP A 52 -2.04 8.20 -11.69
N LEU A 53 -0.86 7.60 -11.51
CA LEU A 53 0.20 7.62 -12.52
C LEU A 53 -0.21 6.89 -13.80
N LEU A 54 -0.87 5.72 -13.69
CA LEU A 54 -1.37 4.97 -14.85
C LEU A 54 -2.53 5.70 -15.54
N ASN A 55 -3.42 6.36 -14.79
CA ASN A 55 -4.46 7.22 -15.36
C ASN A 55 -3.84 8.38 -16.15
N LYS A 56 -2.76 8.98 -15.63
CA LYS A 56 -1.99 9.98 -16.37
C LYS A 56 -1.42 9.39 -17.66
N TYR A 57 -1.00 8.12 -17.65
CA TYR A 57 -0.56 7.42 -18.86
C TYR A 57 -1.66 7.13 -19.88
N LEU A 58 -2.95 7.27 -19.55
CA LEU A 58 -4.03 7.25 -20.55
C LEU A 58 -4.05 8.56 -21.36
N THR A 59 -3.89 9.70 -20.69
CA THR A 59 -4.00 11.03 -21.33
C THR A 59 -2.68 11.55 -21.89
N SER A 60 -1.55 11.24 -21.24
CA SER A 60 -0.22 11.70 -21.61
C SER A 60 0.77 10.53 -21.65
N PRO A 61 1.62 10.39 -22.69
CA PRO A 61 2.60 9.30 -22.72
C PRO A 61 3.60 9.42 -21.57
N GLY A 62 3.98 8.27 -21.02
CA GLY A 62 5.01 8.16 -20.00
C GLY A 62 6.39 8.56 -20.52
N PRO A 63 7.38 8.75 -19.63
CA PRO A 63 8.69 9.31 -20.00
C PRO A 63 9.41 8.55 -21.11
N SER A 64 9.33 7.22 -21.11
CA SER A 64 10.01 6.37 -22.10
C SER A 64 9.27 6.37 -23.42
N LEU A 65 7.94 6.28 -23.40
CA LEU A 65 7.12 6.34 -24.63
C LEU A 65 7.16 7.74 -25.26
N ARG A 66 7.19 8.79 -24.45
CA ARG A 66 7.28 10.18 -24.89
C ARG A 66 8.52 10.43 -25.74
N LYS A 67 9.68 9.93 -25.32
CA LYS A 67 10.95 10.03 -26.08
C LYS A 67 10.82 9.50 -27.51
N ILE A 68 10.00 8.48 -27.73
CA ILE A 68 9.77 7.87 -29.04
C ILE A 68 8.72 8.63 -29.86
N LEU A 69 7.72 9.20 -29.19
CA LEU A 69 6.65 9.94 -29.87
C LEU A 69 7.06 11.37 -30.25
N GLU A 70 7.90 12.01 -29.44
CA GLU A 70 8.44 13.35 -29.70
C GLU A 70 9.72 13.32 -30.56
N GLY A 71 10.42 12.17 -30.58
CA GLY A 71 11.57 11.93 -31.45
C GLY A 71 11.18 11.65 -32.89
N ASP A 72 12.20 11.44 -33.73
CA ASP A 72 11.98 11.10 -35.13
C ASP A 72 11.34 9.71 -35.25
N THR A 73 10.02 9.66 -35.41
CA THR A 73 9.24 8.41 -35.50
C THR A 73 9.62 7.52 -36.68
N THR A 74 10.53 7.99 -37.53
CA THR A 74 11.00 7.30 -38.73
C THR A 74 12.30 6.54 -38.53
N ILE A 75 13.11 6.93 -37.54
CA ILE A 75 14.44 6.37 -37.28
C ILE A 75 14.60 6.15 -35.77
N PHE A 76 14.89 4.91 -35.36
CA PHE A 76 15.25 4.60 -33.98
C PHE A 76 16.68 4.09 -33.93
N GLN A 77 17.54 4.77 -33.16
CA GLN A 77 18.96 4.41 -33.01
C GLN A 77 19.71 4.22 -34.35
N GLY A 78 19.33 4.98 -35.39
CA GLY A 78 19.94 4.92 -36.73
C GLY A 78 19.24 3.97 -37.71
N GLU A 79 18.27 3.16 -37.27
CA GLU A 79 17.54 2.20 -38.12
C GLU A 79 16.16 2.70 -38.54
N LYS A 80 15.81 2.48 -39.83
CA LYS A 80 14.50 2.88 -40.36
C LYS A 80 13.39 1.96 -39.87
N LEU A 81 12.34 2.57 -39.32
CA LEU A 81 11.22 1.81 -38.79
C LEU A 81 10.17 1.46 -39.84
N SER A 82 9.76 0.19 -39.84
CA SER A 82 8.71 -0.38 -40.68
C SER A 82 7.39 -0.55 -39.91
N ASN A 83 6.27 -0.68 -40.62
CA ASN A 83 4.93 -0.96 -40.08
C ASN A 83 4.36 0.10 -39.10
N ARG A 84 3.84 1.21 -39.66
CA ARG A 84 3.31 2.39 -38.94
C ARG A 84 1.79 2.39 -38.83
N ASN A 85 1.22 1.35 -38.24
CA ASN A 85 -0.23 1.26 -38.01
C ASN A 85 -0.65 2.04 -36.74
N ASN A 86 -1.77 2.76 -36.80
CA ASN A 86 -2.42 3.45 -35.68
C ASN A 86 -2.97 2.53 -34.56
N ALA A 87 -2.98 1.20 -34.77
CA ALA A 87 -3.46 0.21 -33.81
C ALA A 87 -2.78 0.29 -32.42
N PHE A 88 -1.57 0.85 -32.34
CA PHE A 88 -0.87 1.03 -31.06
C PHE A 88 -1.66 1.89 -30.05
N MET A 89 -2.32 2.96 -30.50
CA MET A 89 -3.01 3.87 -29.57
C MET A 89 -4.24 3.22 -28.92
N ALA A 90 -5.00 2.44 -29.68
CA ALA A 90 -6.14 1.67 -29.16
C ALA A 90 -5.66 0.62 -28.16
N ALA A 91 -4.63 -0.16 -28.52
CA ALA A 91 -4.08 -1.17 -27.62
C ALA A 91 -3.43 -0.59 -26.36
N ARG A 92 -2.79 0.58 -26.45
CA ARG A 92 -2.29 1.31 -25.26
C ARG A 92 -3.43 1.61 -24.29
N TYR A 93 -4.56 2.11 -24.81
CA TYR A 93 -5.72 2.40 -24.00
C TYR A 93 -6.27 1.14 -23.33
N ASP A 94 -6.40 0.04 -24.07
CA ASP A 94 -6.91 -1.24 -23.55
C ASP A 94 -6.01 -1.83 -22.46
N ILE A 95 -4.69 -1.86 -22.70
CA ILE A 95 -3.71 -2.38 -21.73
C ILE A 95 -3.75 -1.58 -20.43
N LEU A 96 -3.72 -0.25 -20.53
CA LEU A 96 -3.74 0.61 -19.35
C LEU A 96 -5.07 0.50 -18.61
N THR A 97 -6.20 0.50 -19.32
CA THR A 97 -7.52 0.35 -18.72
C THR A 97 -7.65 -0.99 -17.99
N TYR A 98 -7.19 -2.08 -18.61
CA TYR A 98 -7.19 -3.40 -17.99
C TYR A 98 -6.31 -3.45 -16.74
N LEU A 99 -5.10 -2.86 -16.80
CA LEU A 99 -4.19 -2.81 -15.67
C LEU A 99 -4.76 -1.98 -14.51
N ILE A 100 -5.30 -0.80 -14.81
CA ILE A 100 -5.95 0.08 -13.81
C ILE A 100 -7.15 -0.65 -13.18
N THR A 101 -7.98 -1.30 -13.98
CA THR A 101 -9.13 -2.06 -13.47
C THR A 101 -8.69 -3.22 -12.58
N SER A 102 -7.64 -3.93 -12.97
CA SER A 102 -7.07 -5.03 -12.19
C SER A 102 -6.48 -4.54 -10.87
N LEU A 103 -5.76 -3.41 -10.88
CA LEU A 103 -5.23 -2.77 -9.66
C LEU A 103 -6.35 -2.25 -8.76
N LYS A 104 -7.36 -1.59 -9.31
CA LYS A 104 -8.55 -1.14 -8.55
C LYS A 104 -9.32 -2.29 -7.95
N LYS A 105 -9.46 -3.41 -8.67
CA LYS A 105 -10.11 -4.60 -8.14
C LYS A 105 -9.32 -5.16 -6.95
N ARG A 106 -8.01 -5.38 -7.10
CA ARG A 106 -7.15 -5.83 -5.99
C ARG A 106 -7.14 -4.84 -4.84
N TYR A 107 -7.14 -3.54 -5.15
CA TYR A 107 -7.26 -2.47 -4.16
C TYR A 107 -8.57 -2.58 -3.41
N ASN A 108 -9.72 -2.73 -4.06
CA ASN A 108 -11.02 -2.86 -3.40
C ASN A 108 -11.13 -4.15 -2.58
N ASP A 109 -10.60 -5.26 -3.11
CA ASP A 109 -10.55 -6.55 -2.40
C ASP A 109 -9.68 -6.43 -1.13
N MET A 110 -8.64 -5.59 -1.16
CA MET A 110 -7.77 -5.31 -0.02
C MET A 110 -8.37 -4.23 0.91
N ALA A 111 -8.94 -3.16 0.35
CA ALA A 111 -9.47 -1.96 1.01
C ALA A 111 -10.80 -2.21 1.72
N SER A 112 -10.81 -3.23 2.57
CA SER A 112 -11.79 -3.38 3.63
C SER A 112 -11.83 -2.11 4.48
N THR A 113 -12.98 -1.88 5.14
CA THR A 113 -13.17 -0.79 6.12
C THR A 113 -12.02 -0.72 7.12
N VAL A 114 -11.41 -1.86 7.45
CA VAL A 114 -10.23 -1.97 8.31
C VAL A 114 -9.01 -1.23 7.75
N LEU A 115 -8.70 -1.46 6.47
CA LEU A 115 -7.52 -0.85 5.86
C LEU A 115 -7.71 0.63 5.54
N GLN A 116 -8.93 1.05 5.17
CA GLN A 116 -9.24 2.47 4.93
C GLN A 116 -9.10 3.32 6.20
N ASN A 117 -9.37 2.72 7.36
CA ASN A 117 -9.27 3.39 8.65
C ASN A 117 -7.95 3.12 9.38
N SER A 118 -7.02 2.35 8.79
CA SER A 118 -5.69 2.08 9.35
C SER A 118 -4.78 3.31 9.47
N TRP A 119 -5.15 4.44 8.87
CA TRP A 119 -4.43 5.71 9.01
C TRP A 119 -4.32 6.15 10.47
N ILE A 120 -5.24 5.72 11.35
CA ILE A 120 -5.15 5.98 12.79
C ILE A 120 -3.83 5.50 13.38
N LEU A 121 -3.19 4.48 12.78
CA LEU A 121 -1.94 3.90 13.24
C LEU A 121 -0.70 4.73 12.86
N ASP A 122 -0.80 5.66 11.92
CA ASP A 122 0.34 6.43 11.44
C ASP A 122 0.29 7.89 11.94
N PHE A 123 1.06 8.17 12.99
CA PHE A 123 1.17 9.52 13.57
C PHE A 123 1.65 10.58 12.58
N LYS A 124 2.27 10.21 11.45
CA LYS A 124 2.68 11.18 10.42
C LYS A 124 1.49 11.72 9.63
N LEU A 125 0.39 10.97 9.58
CA LEU A 125 -0.86 11.37 8.93
C LEU A 125 -1.77 12.19 9.85
N TRP A 126 -1.39 12.35 11.11
CA TRP A 126 -2.18 13.09 12.07
C TRP A 126 -1.99 14.61 11.91
N PRO A 127 -3.04 15.42 12.16
CA PRO A 127 -2.96 16.88 12.16
C PRO A 127 -1.82 17.43 13.02
N ALA A 128 -1.19 18.53 12.61
CA ALA A 128 -0.14 19.17 13.41
C ALA A 128 -0.69 19.74 14.74
N GLU A 129 -1.95 20.17 14.74
CA GLU A 129 -2.63 20.77 15.89
C GLU A 129 -3.97 20.08 16.14
N TYR A 130 -4.36 19.99 17.41
CA TYR A 130 -5.66 19.46 17.81
C TYR A 130 -6.68 20.60 17.89
N THR A 131 -7.57 20.67 16.91
CA THR A 131 -8.62 21.71 16.81
C THR A 131 -9.96 21.26 17.42
N GLY A 132 -10.02 20.08 18.05
CA GLY A 132 -11.23 19.52 18.64
C GLY A 132 -12.26 19.00 17.62
N ASN A 133 -12.41 19.65 16.46
CA ASN A 133 -13.36 19.29 15.42
C ASN A 133 -12.70 19.22 14.04
N GLY A 134 -12.82 18.07 13.37
CA GLY A 134 -12.72 17.99 11.90
C GLY A 134 -11.40 17.51 11.29
N GLY A 135 -10.36 17.21 12.08
CA GLY A 135 -9.07 16.72 11.55
C GLY A 135 -8.89 15.20 11.60
N PHE A 136 -9.55 14.53 12.55
CA PHE A 136 -9.25 13.16 12.95
C PHE A 136 -10.17 12.09 12.38
N ARG A 137 -11.00 12.44 11.37
CA ARG A 137 -12.00 11.54 10.77
C ARG A 137 -12.69 10.71 11.86
N ASP A 138 -13.36 11.37 12.80
CA ASP A 138 -13.78 10.75 14.07
C ASP A 138 -14.67 9.51 13.91
N THR A 139 -15.29 9.35 12.74
CA THR A 139 -16.05 8.14 12.35
C THR A 139 -15.18 6.91 12.05
N ALA A 140 -13.86 7.05 11.96
CA ALA A 140 -12.94 5.98 11.60
C ALA A 140 -12.92 4.86 12.66
N VAL A 141 -12.93 5.23 13.94
CA VAL A 141 -12.92 4.26 15.05
C VAL A 141 -14.25 3.51 15.13
N GLY A 142 -15.38 4.19 14.96
CA GLY A 142 -16.68 3.54 14.86
C GLY A 142 -16.79 2.57 13.68
N ALA A 143 -16.29 2.98 12.51
CA ALA A 143 -16.25 2.10 11.33
C ALA A 143 -15.36 0.85 11.56
N LEU A 144 -14.25 1.01 12.29
CA LEU A 144 -13.38 -0.11 12.69
C LEU A 144 -14.08 -1.04 13.68
N ALA A 145 -14.71 -0.47 14.71
CA ALA A 145 -15.45 -1.22 15.72
C ALA A 145 -16.54 -2.10 15.11
N LEU A 146 -17.29 -1.56 14.14
CA LEU A 146 -18.31 -2.33 13.39
C LEU A 146 -17.67 -3.43 12.53
N SER A 147 -16.58 -3.12 11.82
CA SER A 147 -15.94 -4.09 10.92
C SER A 147 -15.26 -5.25 11.64
N LEU A 148 -14.79 -5.02 12.86
CA LEU A 148 -14.05 -5.98 13.69
C LEU A 148 -14.87 -6.48 14.89
N GLU A 149 -16.18 -6.22 14.92
CA GLU A 149 -17.03 -6.48 16.08
C GLU A 149 -16.90 -7.93 16.59
N LYS A 150 -16.90 -8.90 15.67
CA LYS A 150 -16.73 -10.31 16.02
C LYS A 150 -15.40 -10.58 16.71
N THR A 151 -14.30 -10.08 16.13
CA THR A 151 -12.94 -10.26 16.66
C THR A 151 -12.75 -9.53 17.99
N LEU A 152 -13.33 -8.34 18.14
CA LEU A 152 -13.28 -7.56 19.37
C LEU A 152 -14.03 -8.26 20.51
N ARG A 153 -15.22 -8.81 20.23
CA ARG A 153 -15.99 -9.60 21.20
C ARG A 153 -15.25 -10.88 21.62
N GLU A 154 -14.58 -11.56 20.69
CA GLU A 154 -13.74 -12.72 20.99
C GLU A 154 -12.50 -12.36 21.86
N ALA A 155 -12.01 -11.13 21.74
CA ALA A 155 -10.90 -10.60 22.53
C ALA A 155 -11.34 -9.91 23.84
N GLU A 156 -12.61 -10.02 24.24
CA GLU A 156 -13.19 -9.37 25.43
C GLU A 156 -13.04 -7.83 25.44
N VAL A 157 -12.92 -7.21 24.27
CA VAL A 157 -12.83 -5.75 24.11
C VAL A 157 -14.24 -5.18 24.01
N ASP A 158 -14.52 -4.13 24.79
CA ASP A 158 -15.80 -3.43 24.76
C ASP A 158 -15.85 -2.40 23.61
N PRO A 159 -16.62 -2.65 22.54
CA PRO A 159 -16.66 -1.76 21.39
C PRO A 159 -17.32 -0.41 21.70
N THR A 160 -18.12 -0.31 22.77
CA THR A 160 -18.82 0.92 23.14
C THR A 160 -17.89 1.99 23.72
N LYS A 161 -16.71 1.59 24.22
CA LYS A 161 -15.72 2.48 24.83
C LYS A 161 -14.69 3.02 23.84
N LEU A 162 -14.63 2.47 22.63
CA LEU A 162 -13.55 2.75 21.68
C LEU A 162 -13.51 4.21 21.24
N GLU A 163 -14.67 4.81 20.96
CA GLU A 163 -14.76 6.21 20.52
C GLU A 163 -14.39 7.18 21.65
N ASP A 164 -14.89 6.95 22.87
CA ASP A 164 -14.57 7.76 24.04
C ASP A 164 -13.08 7.66 24.42
N GLU A 165 -12.52 6.45 24.45
CA GLU A 165 -11.11 6.23 24.74
C GLU A 165 -10.20 6.87 23.68
N TRP A 166 -10.63 6.86 22.42
CA TRP A 166 -9.93 7.54 21.32
C TRP A 166 -9.89 9.05 21.51
N ASP A 167 -11.02 9.68 21.85
CA ASP A 167 -11.10 11.11 22.10
C ASP A 167 -10.23 11.55 23.29
N VAL A 168 -10.26 10.76 24.35
CA VAL A 168 -9.43 10.96 25.55
C VAL A 168 -7.95 10.81 25.21
N LEU A 169 -7.57 9.80 24.43
CA LEU A 169 -6.18 9.57 24.02
C LEU A 169 -5.64 10.74 23.19
N LYS A 170 -6.41 11.22 22.19
CA LYS A 170 -6.03 12.40 21.39
C LYS A 170 -5.73 13.59 22.31
N CYS A 171 -6.58 13.86 23.29
CA CYS A 171 -6.37 14.95 24.25
C CYS A 171 -5.06 14.81 25.04
N TYR A 172 -4.70 13.60 25.47
CA TYR A 172 -3.45 13.37 26.20
C TYR A 172 -2.22 13.55 25.31
N LEU A 173 -2.24 12.98 24.10
CA LEU A 173 -1.10 13.04 23.18
C LEU A 173 -0.83 14.47 22.70
N TYR A 174 -1.87 15.26 22.42
CA TYR A 174 -1.70 16.67 22.02
C TYR A 174 -1.40 17.61 23.18
N LYS A 175 -1.72 17.25 24.42
CA LYS A 175 -1.17 17.99 25.58
C LYS A 175 0.33 17.74 25.72
N MET A 176 0.78 16.52 25.46
CA MET A 176 2.19 16.14 25.46
C MET A 176 2.96 16.67 24.24
N SER A 177 2.26 17.02 23.16
CA SER A 177 2.90 17.52 21.92
C SER A 177 3.69 18.82 22.11
N LYS A 178 3.42 19.56 23.20
CA LYS A 178 4.22 20.70 23.66
C LYS A 178 5.67 20.35 23.99
N ILE A 179 5.95 19.08 24.26
CA ILE A 179 7.26 18.56 24.66
C ILE A 179 7.90 17.78 23.51
N SER A 180 7.12 16.99 22.76
CA SER A 180 7.59 16.25 21.58
C SER A 180 6.51 16.16 20.53
N PRO A 181 6.78 16.43 19.24
CA PRO A 181 5.77 16.34 18.19
C PRO A 181 5.18 14.93 18.11
N VAL A 182 3.86 14.86 17.90
CA VAL A 182 3.09 13.61 17.84
C VAL A 182 3.63 12.65 16.77
N SER A 183 4.13 13.19 15.66
CA SER A 183 4.73 12.42 14.56
C SER A 183 5.98 11.61 14.92
N LYS A 184 6.59 11.86 16.08
CA LYS A 184 7.75 11.10 16.59
C LYS A 184 7.38 10.03 17.63
N LEU A 185 6.12 9.92 18.01
CA LEU A 185 5.67 8.94 18.99
C LEU A 185 5.64 7.53 18.39
N SER A 186 5.77 6.52 19.25
CA SER A 186 5.54 5.13 18.90
C SER A 186 4.37 4.54 19.68
N TRP A 187 3.66 3.59 19.08
CA TRP A 187 2.58 2.87 19.76
C TRP A 187 3.06 2.12 20.99
N GLN A 188 4.31 1.67 21.02
CA GLN A 188 4.91 1.03 22.19
C GLN A 188 4.94 1.98 23.40
N GLN A 189 5.44 3.21 23.23
CA GLN A 189 5.50 4.21 24.30
C GLN A 189 4.11 4.58 24.83
N ILE A 190 3.14 4.66 23.92
CA ILE A 190 1.75 4.98 24.25
C ILE A 190 1.10 3.80 24.99
N ASN A 191 1.34 2.56 24.55
CA ASN A 191 0.79 1.38 25.20
C ASN A 191 1.31 1.29 26.65
N GLU A 192 2.61 1.50 26.89
CA GLU A 192 3.19 1.51 28.24
C GLU A 192 2.60 2.61 29.15
N SER A 193 2.28 3.78 28.59
CA SER A 193 1.86 4.96 29.37
C SER A 193 0.35 5.07 29.61
N TYR A 194 -0.47 4.50 28.71
CA TYR A 194 -1.92 4.73 28.68
C TYR A 194 -2.76 3.45 28.71
N ARG A 195 -2.15 2.25 28.91
CA ARG A 195 -2.86 0.97 28.96
C ARG A 195 -4.04 0.94 29.94
N GLU A 196 -3.86 1.52 31.12
CA GLU A 196 -4.88 1.53 32.16
C GLU A 196 -6.05 2.47 31.85
N LYS A 197 -5.84 3.46 30.98
CA LYS A 197 -6.82 4.52 30.68
C LYS A 197 -7.56 4.29 29.35
N CYS A 198 -6.87 3.74 28.36
CA CYS A 198 -7.35 3.56 26.98
C CYS A 198 -7.12 2.11 26.52
N GLY A 199 -7.38 1.14 27.40
CA GLY A 199 -7.03 -0.26 27.17
C GLY A 199 -7.79 -0.90 26.01
N SER A 200 -9.06 -0.57 25.81
CA SER A 200 -9.88 -1.13 24.73
C SER A 200 -9.39 -0.65 23.37
N PHE A 201 -9.10 0.65 23.25
CA PHE A 201 -8.56 1.24 22.03
C PHE A 201 -7.14 0.74 21.72
N LEU A 202 -6.29 0.56 22.73
CA LEU A 202 -4.94 0.03 22.52
C LEU A 202 -4.96 -1.44 22.06
N HIS A 203 -5.91 -2.26 22.51
CA HIS A 203 -6.09 -3.60 21.94
C HIS A 203 -6.55 -3.56 20.48
N LEU A 204 -7.40 -2.60 20.10
CA LEU A 204 -7.75 -2.38 18.70
C LEU A 204 -6.50 -2.03 17.87
N VAL A 205 -5.65 -1.14 18.38
CA VAL A 205 -4.38 -0.79 17.73
C VAL A 205 -3.47 -2.02 17.56
N ASP A 206 -3.29 -2.82 18.61
CA ASP A 206 -2.47 -4.03 18.56
C ASP A 206 -3.03 -5.05 17.56
N LEU A 207 -4.36 -5.21 17.51
CA LEU A 207 -5.04 -6.04 16.53
C LEU A 207 -4.76 -5.53 15.11
N LEU A 208 -4.88 -4.24 14.85
CA LEU A 208 -4.63 -3.66 13.53
C LEU A 208 -3.17 -3.78 13.10
N LEU A 209 -2.22 -3.61 14.02
CA LEU A 209 -0.78 -3.82 13.78
C LEU A 209 -0.43 -5.29 13.52
N SER A 210 -1.27 -6.23 13.97
CA SER A 210 -1.10 -7.67 13.73
C SER A 210 -1.58 -8.12 12.34
N ILE A 211 -2.35 -7.29 11.63
CA ILE A 211 -2.87 -7.63 10.30
C ILE A 211 -1.73 -7.57 9.29
N PRO A 212 -1.45 -8.67 8.57
CA PRO A 212 -0.40 -8.67 7.56
C PRO A 212 -0.76 -7.70 6.44
N THR A 213 0.14 -6.77 6.15
CA THR A 213 -0.09 -5.69 5.18
C THR A 213 0.04 -6.15 3.72
N SER A 214 0.64 -7.32 3.49
CA SER A 214 0.78 -7.91 2.18
C SER A 214 0.80 -9.44 2.20
N PRO A 215 0.44 -10.10 1.09
CA PRO A 215 0.67 -11.53 0.90
C PRO A 215 2.15 -11.93 1.04
N ALA A 216 3.08 -11.02 0.73
CA ALA A 216 4.50 -11.26 0.93
C ALA A 216 4.87 -11.36 2.43
N ASP A 217 4.21 -10.59 3.30
CA ASP A 217 4.38 -10.70 4.75
C ASP A 217 3.78 -12.00 5.29
N VAL A 218 2.67 -12.45 4.70
CA VAL A 218 2.09 -13.76 4.99
C VAL A 218 3.09 -14.86 4.58
N GLU A 219 3.58 -14.87 3.35
CA GLU A 219 4.57 -15.86 2.89
C GLU A 219 5.85 -15.85 3.74
N ARG A 220 6.35 -14.67 4.11
CA ARG A 220 7.52 -14.52 4.99
C ARG A 220 7.26 -15.08 6.39
N SER A 221 6.14 -14.76 7.01
CA SER A 221 5.80 -15.27 8.35
C SER A 221 5.60 -16.79 8.33
N PHE A 222 4.97 -17.33 7.30
CA PHE A 222 4.91 -18.78 7.07
C PHE A 222 6.30 -19.41 6.89
N ASN A 223 7.21 -18.76 6.16
CA ASN A 223 8.57 -19.25 5.98
C ASN A 223 9.38 -19.24 7.29
N GLN A 224 9.20 -18.23 8.14
CA GLN A 224 9.81 -18.21 9.48
C GLN A 224 9.28 -19.34 10.36
N VAL A 225 7.97 -19.58 10.37
CA VAL A 225 7.36 -20.69 11.11
C VAL A 225 7.84 -22.05 10.59
N LYS A 226 8.00 -22.22 9.28
CA LYS A 226 8.60 -23.43 8.69
C LYS A 226 10.02 -23.65 9.18
N LEU A 227 10.83 -22.59 9.25
CA LEU A 227 12.21 -22.66 9.71
C LEU A 227 12.29 -23.03 11.20
N ILE A 228 11.44 -22.44 12.04
CA ILE A 228 11.34 -22.81 13.47
C ILE A 228 10.94 -24.27 13.64
N LYS A 229 9.91 -24.74 12.92
CA LYS A 229 9.48 -26.15 12.94
C LYS A 229 10.57 -27.10 12.46
N PHE A 230 11.37 -26.68 11.48
CA PHE A 230 12.50 -27.46 10.99
C PHE A 230 13.61 -27.55 12.04
N LEU A 231 13.97 -26.44 12.69
CA LEU A 231 14.98 -26.41 13.75
C LEU A 231 14.55 -27.23 14.98
N ASP A 232 13.28 -27.15 15.38
CA ASP A 232 12.73 -27.94 16.49
C ASP A 232 12.79 -29.45 16.19
N ARG A 233 12.45 -29.86 14.97
CA ARG A 233 12.59 -31.27 14.54
C ARG A 233 14.05 -31.74 14.53
N LEU A 234 14.99 -30.88 14.15
CA LEU A 234 16.42 -31.19 14.20
C LEU A 234 16.91 -31.35 15.65
N ALA A 235 16.50 -30.47 16.56
CA ALA A 235 16.84 -30.56 17.97
C ALA A 235 16.27 -31.83 18.64
N GLN A 236 15.07 -32.25 18.26
CA GLN A 236 14.47 -33.50 18.74
C GLN A 236 15.14 -34.74 18.15
N SER A 237 15.73 -34.64 16.96
CA SER A 237 16.50 -35.74 16.34
C SER A 237 17.92 -35.90 16.88
N SER A 238 18.50 -34.87 17.51
CA SER A 238 19.81 -34.95 18.19
C SER A 238 19.74 -35.50 19.61
N HIS A 239 18.53 -35.74 20.14
CA HIS A 239 18.28 -36.32 21.47
C HIS A 239 17.76 -37.77 21.44
N ARG A 240 17.89 -38.45 20.30
CA ARG A 240 17.69 -39.91 20.15
C ARG A 240 18.98 -40.56 19.70
#